data_AF-A0A1S8Y333-F1
#
_entry.id   AF-A0A1S8Y333-F1
#
_cell.length_a   1.000
_cell.length_b   1.000
_cell.length_c   1.000
_cell.angle_alpha   90.00
_cell.angle_beta   90.00
_cell.angle_gamma   90.00
#
_symmetry.space_group_name_H-M   'P 1'
#
loop_
_entity.id
_entity.type
_entity.pdbx_description
1 polymer ?
#
loop_
_entity_poly.entity_id
_entity_poly.type
_entity_poly.pdbx_seq_one_letter_code
_entity_poly.pdbx_strand_id
1 'polypeptide(L)'
;VTGLGRGERIHSVRYLGPTGHVVTFRRTDPLYTLDLTDPAAPRVTGELKITGYSAYLHPAGPGRLLGVGQEADADGRAQGLQVSLFDV
;
A
#
# COMPACT_ATOMS: atom_id res chain seq x y z
N VAL A 1 -1.93 -15.62 -5.15
CA VAL A 1 -1.20 -14.46 -5.73
C VAL A 1 0.30 -14.67 -5.61
N THR A 2 1.07 -14.37 -6.66
CA THR A 2 2.55 -14.31 -6.63
C THR A 2 3.02 -13.10 -7.44
N GLY A 3 4.25 -12.61 -7.19
CA GLY A 3 4.87 -11.59 -8.04
C GLY A 3 4.58 -10.12 -7.70
N LEU A 4 3.98 -9.82 -6.55
CA LEU A 4 3.84 -8.45 -6.04
C LEU A 4 5.21 -7.87 -5.67
N GLY A 5 5.46 -6.59 -6.00
CA GLY A 5 6.65 -5.86 -5.57
C GLY A 5 7.96 -6.62 -5.82
N ARG A 6 8.22 -7.03 -7.08
CA ARG A 6 9.39 -7.85 -7.41
C ARG A 6 10.70 -7.13 -7.03
N GLY A 7 11.43 -7.70 -6.07
CA GLY A 7 12.68 -7.14 -5.56
C GLY A 7 12.49 -6.04 -4.51
N GLU A 8 11.26 -5.84 -4.04
CA GLU A 8 10.87 -4.87 -3.02
C GLU A 8 10.63 -5.57 -1.68
N ARG A 9 10.63 -4.79 -0.59
CA ARG A 9 10.28 -5.30 0.74
C ARG A 9 8.87 -4.88 1.09
N ILE A 10 8.14 -5.74 1.79
CA ILE A 10 6.85 -5.38 2.39
C ILE A 10 7.12 -4.50 3.60
N HIS A 11 6.47 -3.34 3.67
CA HIS A 11 6.60 -2.40 4.77
C HIS A 11 5.36 -2.36 5.67
N SER A 12 4.17 -2.51 5.08
CA SER A 12 2.93 -2.47 5.81
C SER A 12 1.90 -3.40 5.20
N VAL A 13 1.09 -4.01 6.05
CA VAL A 13 -0.08 -4.80 5.63
C VAL A 13 -1.26 -4.42 6.53
N ARG A 14 -2.41 -4.13 5.92
CA ARG A 14 -3.65 -3.82 6.63
C ARG A 14 -4.82 -4.62 6.08
N TYR A 15 -5.55 -5.27 6.97
CA TYR A 15 -6.78 -6.00 6.64
C TYR A 15 -8.00 -5.14 6.99
N LEU A 16 -8.93 -5.03 6.05
CA LEU A 16 -10.21 -4.32 6.17
C LEU A 16 -11.31 -5.23 5.64
N GLY A 17 -11.92 -6.00 6.54
CA GLY A 17 -12.89 -7.03 6.14
C GLY A 17 -12.26 -8.04 5.16
N PRO A 18 -12.87 -8.28 3.99
CA PRO A 18 -12.32 -9.19 2.98
C PRO A 18 -11.21 -8.57 2.13
N THR A 19 -10.78 -7.33 2.39
CA THR A 19 -9.76 -6.65 1.58
C THR A 19 -8.43 -6.55 2.33
N GLY A 20 -7.32 -6.89 1.67
CA GLY A 20 -5.96 -6.68 2.15
C GLY A 20 -5.27 -5.54 1.41
N HIS A 21 -4.59 -4.66 2.13
CA HIS A 21 -3.79 -3.58 1.57
C HIS A 21 -2.33 -3.84 1.90
N VAL A 22 -1.47 -3.92 0.89
CA VAL A 22 -0.05 -4.26 1.02
C VAL A 22 0.79 -3.15 0.43
N VAL A 23 1.70 -2.62 1.22
CA VAL A 23 2.65 -1.59 0.79
C VAL A 23 4.01 -2.24 0.61
N THR A 24 4.62 -2.04 -0.56
CA THR A 24 5.99 -2.46 -0.85
C THR A 24 6.87 -1.26 -1.13
N PHE A 25 8.17 -1.37 -0.88
CA PHE A 25 9.07 -0.25 -1.17
C PHE A 25 10.35 -0.68 -1.87
N ARG A 26 10.59 -0.07 -3.03
CA ARG A 26 11.91 0.07 -3.64
C ARG A 26 11.96 1.33 -4.49
N ARG A 27 12.18 2.49 -3.85
CA ARG A 27 12.26 3.84 -4.47
C ARG A 27 10.92 4.42 -4.92
N THR A 28 9.94 3.60 -5.28
CA THR A 28 8.56 3.99 -5.58
C THR A 28 7.63 2.93 -5.01
N ASP A 29 6.55 3.32 -4.33
CA ASP A 29 5.61 2.41 -3.65
C ASP A 29 4.41 2.13 -4.55
N PRO A 30 4.17 0.87 -4.94
CA PRO A 30 2.83 0.42 -5.24
C PRO A 30 2.11 -0.04 -3.96
N LEU A 31 1.09 0.72 -3.55
CA LEU A 31 0.05 0.24 -2.65
C LEU A 31 -0.83 -0.76 -3.41
N TYR A 32 -0.78 -2.04 -3.04
CA TYR A 32 -1.62 -3.08 -3.63
C TYR A 32 -2.88 -3.30 -2.81
N THR A 33 -4.01 -3.47 -3.51
CA THR A 33 -5.27 -3.91 -2.92
C THR A 33 -5.54 -5.35 -3.35
N LEU A 34 -5.87 -6.19 -2.38
CA LEU A 34 -6.13 -7.61 -2.53
C LEU A 34 -7.55 -7.94 -2.09
N ASP A 35 -8.30 -8.65 -2.92
CA ASP A 35 -9.52 -9.36 -2.52
C ASP A 35 -9.13 -10.71 -1.88
N LEU A 36 -9.57 -10.88 -0.63
CA LEU A 36 -9.35 -12.04 0.23
C LEU A 36 -10.68 -12.73 0.60
N THR A 37 -11.77 -12.47 -0.12
CA THR A 37 -13.08 -13.11 0.10
C THR A 37 -12.98 -14.63 0.02
N ASP A 38 -12.13 -15.15 -0.87
CA ASP A 38 -11.67 -16.54 -0.86
C ASP A 38 -10.19 -16.60 -0.42
N PRO A 39 -9.90 -16.97 0.84
CA PRO A 39 -8.54 -17.07 1.34
C PRO A 39 -7.66 -18.09 0.60
N ALA A 40 -8.26 -19.10 -0.04
CA ALA A 40 -7.52 -20.09 -0.83
C ALA A 40 -7.14 -19.56 -2.22
N ALA A 41 -7.83 -18.52 -2.69
CA ALA A 41 -7.63 -17.93 -4.01
C ALA A 41 -7.65 -16.38 -3.97
N PRO A 42 -6.72 -15.73 -3.25
CA PRO A 42 -6.66 -14.27 -3.20
C PRO A 42 -6.39 -13.67 -4.58
N ARG A 43 -6.90 -12.46 -4.82
CA ARG A 43 -6.79 -11.75 -6.11
C ARG A 43 -6.29 -10.32 -5.91
N VAL A 44 -5.44 -9.83 -6.81
CA VAL A 44 -5.07 -8.42 -6.84
C VAL A 44 -6.19 -7.65 -7.53
N THR A 45 -6.75 -6.65 -6.87
CA THR A 45 -7.86 -5.84 -7.39
C THR A 45 -7.43 -4.41 -7.73
N GLY A 46 -6.29 -3.95 -7.22
CA GLY A 46 -5.77 -2.62 -7.52
C GLY A 46 -4.28 -2.47 -7.22
N GLU A 47 -3.69 -1.48 -7.86
CA GLU A 47 -2.31 -1.04 -7.65
C GLU A 47 -2.29 0.49 -7.79
N LEU A 48 -1.81 1.17 -6.75
CA LEU A 48 -1.63 2.62 -6.76
C LEU A 48 -0.15 2.93 -6.58
N LYS A 49 0.45 3.55 -7.60
CA LYS A 49 1.85 4.01 -7.55
C LYS A 49 1.93 5.44 -7.04
N ILE A 50 2.65 5.62 -5.94
CA ILE A 50 2.98 6.93 -5.37
C ILE A 50 4.48 7.05 -5.13
N THR A 51 4.97 8.30 -5.12
CA THR A 51 6.30 8.59 -4.58
C THR A 51 6.29 8.42 -3.06
N GLY A 52 7.44 8.05 -2.49
CA GLY A 52 7.51 7.68 -1.09
C GLY A 52 6.96 6.29 -0.80
N TYR A 53 6.55 6.06 0.46
CA TYR A 53 5.81 4.87 0.88
C TYR A 53 4.95 5.12 2.12
N SER A 54 3.84 4.37 2.26
CA SER A 54 3.03 4.37 3.48
C SER A 54 3.53 3.34 4.51
N ALA A 55 4.08 3.80 5.62
CA ALA A 55 4.55 2.93 6.71
C ALA A 55 3.39 2.40 7.57
N TYR A 56 2.35 3.21 7.74
CA TYR A 56 1.17 2.91 8.54
C TYR A 56 -0.10 3.24 7.77
N LEU A 57 -1.07 2.33 7.85
CA LEU A 57 -2.38 2.46 7.23
C LEU A 57 -3.47 2.39 8.30
N HIS A 58 -4.33 3.41 8.33
CA HIS A 58 -5.43 3.52 9.28
C HIS A 58 -6.77 3.71 8.55
N PRO A 59 -7.78 2.86 8.78
CA PRO A 59 -9.11 3.11 8.23
C PRO A 59 -9.69 4.44 8.76
N ALA A 60 -10.13 5.30 7.84
CA ALA A 60 -10.62 6.65 8.14
C ALA A 60 -12.13 6.81 7.87
N GLY A 61 -12.87 5.70 7.97
CA GLY A 61 -14.30 5.61 7.65
C GLY A 61 -14.58 4.66 6.48
N PRO A 62 -15.86 4.54 6.06
CA PRO A 62 -16.24 3.70 4.93
C PRO A 62 -15.50 4.11 3.65
N GLY A 63 -14.83 3.15 3.01
CA GLY A 63 -14.10 3.34 1.76
C GLY A 63 -12.90 4.30 1.83
N ARG A 64 -12.34 4.53 3.03
CA ARG A 64 -11.24 5.50 3.19
C ARG A 64 -10.09 4.94 4.00
N LEU A 65 -8.88 5.21 3.53
CA LEU A 65 -7.65 4.79 4.18
C LEU A 65 -6.69 5.97 4.33
N LEU A 66 -6.28 6.25 5.55
CA LEU A 66 -5.22 7.20 5.86
C LEU A 66 -3.87 6.48 5.81
N GLY A 67 -2.98 6.95 4.95
CA GLY A 67 -1.58 6.55 4.91
C GLY A 67 -0.70 7.56 5.65
N VAL A 68 0.19 7.07 6.50
CA VAL A 68 1.25 7.86 7.12
C VAL A 68 2.59 7.22 6.79
N GLY A 69 3.52 8.01 6.27
CA GLY A 69 4.76 7.47 5.74
C GLY A 69 5.81 8.52 5.41
N GLN A 70 6.66 8.19 4.46
CA GLN A 70 7.81 9.00 4.07
C GLN A 70 7.70 9.34 2.59
N GLU A 71 7.74 10.62 2.25
CA GLU A 71 7.86 11.08 0.86
C GLU A 71 9.26 10.80 0.32
N ALA A 72 9.38 10.52 -0.98
CA ALA A 72 10.67 10.38 -1.63
C ALA A 72 10.68 11.01 -3.03
N ASP A 73 11.82 11.53 -3.47
CA ASP A 73 11.95 11.97 -4.86
C ASP A 73 11.99 10.79 -5.86
N ALA A 74 12.05 11.10 -7.16
CA ALA A 74 12.15 10.09 -8.21
C ALA A 74 13.41 9.20 -8.12
N ASP A 75 14.45 9.64 -7.40
CA ASP A 75 15.65 8.87 -7.12
C ASP A 75 15.52 8.00 -5.85
N GLY A 76 14.41 8.13 -5.13
CA GLY A 76 14.12 7.42 -3.87
C GLY A 76 14.75 8.08 -2.64
N ARG A 77 15.16 9.35 -2.70
CA ARG A 77 15.66 10.08 -1.53
C ARG A 77 14.51 10.59 -0.69
N ALA A 78 14.53 10.25 0.60
CA ALA A 78 13.52 10.69 1.55
C ALA A 78 13.44 12.23 1.64
N GLN A 79 12.24 12.79 1.48
CA GLN A 79 12.00 14.24 1.52
C GLN A 79 11.28 14.70 2.80
N GLY A 80 10.62 13.80 3.52
CA GLY A 80 9.94 14.14 4.77
C GLY A 80 8.75 13.25 5.07
N LEU A 81 7.94 13.66 6.05
CA LEU A 81 6.67 13.02 6.39
C LEU A 81 5.66 13.21 5.26
N GLN A 82 4.95 12.14 4.91
CA GLN A 82 3.81 12.16 4.00
C GLN A 82 2.57 11.69 4.76
N VAL A 83 1.45 12.39 4.55
CA VAL A 83 0.12 11.98 5.02
C VAL A 83 -0.83 12.03 3.83
N SER A 84 -1.46 10.89 3.54
CA SER A 84 -2.30 10.71 2.35
C SER A 84 -3.65 10.13 2.75
N LEU A 85 -4.71 10.52 2.03
CA LEU A 85 -6.04 9.93 2.17
C LEU A 85 -6.41 9.26 0.84
N PHE A 86 -6.69 7.97 0.89
CA PHE A 86 -7.07 7.15 -0.26
C PHE A 86 -8.57 6.85 -0.23
N ASP A 87 -9.19 6.85 -1.41
CA ASP A 87 -10.53 6.33 -1.68
C ASP A 87 -10.36 4.87 -2.13
N VAL A 88 -10.94 3.92 -1.38
CA VAL A 88 -10.67 2.47 -1.49
C VAL A 88 -11.94 1.62 -1.51
#